data_AF-A0A950RTN1-F1
#
_entry.id   AF-A0A950RTN1-F1
#
_cell.length_a   1.000
_cell.length_b   1.000
_cell.length_c   1.000
_cell.angle_alpha   90.00
_cell.angle_beta   90.00
_cell.angle_gamma   90.00
#
_symmetry.space_group_name_H-M   'P 1'
#
loop_
_entity.id
_entity.type
_entity.pdbx_description
1 polymer ?
#
loop_
_entity_poly.entity_id
_entity_poly.type
_entity_poly.pdbx_seq_one_letter_code
_entity_poly.pdbx_strand_id
1 'polypeptide(L)'
;MFSTRWQLFRVFGIPIRLDMSWLIILCLLTWTFASQVFASNLPNLGKPELWGLGLITAVAFFLCILLHELGHALVARPLGIPINGITLFLFGGVAEMAGEPLSPGGEFLMAVAGPLVSLVLGVVFLMLGAVGEKVHWGEPVILVL
;
A
#
# COMPACT_ATOMS: atom_id res chain seq x y z
N MET A 1 -16.34 9.16 -9.99
CA MET A 1 -15.08 9.17 -9.20
C MET A 1 -13.91 8.63 -10.00
N PHE A 2 -14.05 7.52 -10.73
CA PHE A 2 -12.98 6.98 -11.57
C PHE A 2 -13.05 7.54 -13.00
N SER A 3 -11.92 7.94 -13.56
CA SER A 3 -11.84 8.53 -14.90
C SER A 3 -11.52 7.44 -15.93
N THR A 4 -10.46 6.67 -15.70
CA THR A 4 -10.03 5.59 -16.61
C THR A 4 -9.39 4.48 -15.78
N ARG A 5 -10.08 3.33 -15.67
CA ARG A 5 -9.61 2.17 -14.88
C ARG A 5 -9.04 1.09 -15.79
N TRP A 6 -7.85 0.64 -15.48
CA TRP A 6 -7.19 -0.47 -16.17
C TRP A 6 -7.03 -1.63 -15.20
N GLN A 7 -7.51 -2.82 -15.59
CA GLN A 7 -7.26 -4.02 -14.81
C GLN A 7 -5.82 -4.45 -15.03
N LEU A 8 -5.05 -4.55 -13.95
CA LEU A 8 -3.65 -4.95 -13.99
C LEU A 8 -3.53 -6.48 -13.91
N PHE A 9 -4.08 -7.07 -12.84
CA PHE A 9 -3.99 -8.50 -12.55
C PHE A 9 -5.13 -8.93 -11.61
N ARG A 10 -5.15 -10.21 -11.22
CA ARG A 10 -6.09 -10.75 -10.22
C ARG A 10 -5.33 -11.37 -9.06
N VAL A 11 -5.79 -11.13 -7.84
CA VAL A 11 -5.27 -11.72 -6.59
C VAL A 11 -6.42 -12.40 -5.87
N PHE A 12 -6.28 -13.69 -5.53
CA PHE A 12 -7.36 -14.52 -4.97
C PHE A 12 -8.68 -14.48 -5.78
N GLY A 13 -8.62 -14.19 -7.09
CA GLY A 13 -9.79 -14.00 -7.95
C GLY A 13 -10.37 -12.58 -7.98
N ILE A 14 -9.88 -11.68 -7.11
CA ILE A 14 -10.28 -10.26 -7.05
C ILE A 14 -9.51 -9.48 -8.11
N PRO A 15 -10.18 -8.77 -9.04
CA PRO A 15 -9.51 -7.94 -10.03
C PRO A 15 -8.92 -6.70 -9.37
N ILE A 16 -7.62 -6.50 -9.57
CA ILE A 16 -6.89 -5.32 -9.12
C ILE A 16 -6.82 -4.35 -10.29
N ARG A 17 -7.30 -3.13 -10.07
CA ARG A 17 -7.39 -2.07 -11.07
C ARG A 17 -6.63 -0.84 -10.61
N LEU A 18 -6.19 -0.05 -11.58
CA LEU A 18 -5.51 1.21 -11.36
C LEU A 18 -6.21 2.30 -12.17
N ASP A 19 -6.62 3.36 -11.48
CA ASP A 19 -7.15 4.56 -12.10
C ASP A 19 -6.01 5.53 -12.45
N MET A 20 -6.12 6.25 -13.57
CA MET A 20 -5.06 7.17 -14.02
C MET A 20 -4.75 8.30 -13.03
N SER A 21 -5.69 8.68 -12.17
CA SER A 21 -5.44 9.64 -11.09
C SER A 21 -4.39 9.17 -10.08
N TRP A 22 -4.12 7.85 -10.00
CA TRP A 22 -3.07 7.27 -9.18
C TRP A 22 -1.67 7.80 -9.54
N LEU A 23 -1.42 8.11 -10.82
CA LEU A 23 -0.12 8.64 -11.24
C LEU A 23 0.21 9.99 -10.59
N ILE A 24 -0.82 10.80 -10.30
CA ILE A 24 -0.63 12.11 -9.66
C ILE A 24 -0.08 11.93 -8.24
N ILE A 25 -0.71 11.06 -7.45
CA ILE A 25 -0.27 10.80 -6.07
C ILE A 25 1.05 10.03 -6.05
N LEU A 26 1.31 9.14 -7.01
CA LEU A 26 2.61 8.48 -7.15
C LEU A 26 3.73 9.51 -7.36
N CYS A 27 3.56 10.45 -8.28
CA CYS A 27 4.53 11.52 -8.53
C CYS A 27 4.73 12.40 -7.29
N LEU A 28 3.65 12.76 -6.60
CA LEU A 28 3.70 13.58 -5.39
C LEU A 28 4.45 12.89 -4.24
N LEU A 29 4.17 11.61 -4.00
CA LEU A 29 4.84 10.83 -2.96
C LEU A 29 6.31 10.58 -3.34
N THR A 30 6.58 10.23 -4.59
CA THR A 30 7.95 10.07 -5.09
C THR A 30 8.77 11.34 -4.87
N TRP A 31 8.23 12.50 -5.25
CA TRP A 31 8.85 13.80 -5.01
C TRP A 31 9.10 14.03 -3.51
N THR A 32 8.08 13.80 -2.68
CA THR A 32 8.16 14.03 -1.23
C THR A 32 9.25 13.16 -0.60
N PHE A 33 9.26 11.86 -0.87
CA PHE A 33 10.28 10.95 -0.33
C PHE A 33 11.68 11.31 -0.85
N ALA A 34 11.83 11.56 -2.15
CA ALA A 34 13.13 11.91 -2.73
C ALA A 34 13.69 13.23 -2.17
N SER A 35 12.86 14.28 -2.09
CA SER A 35 13.29 15.65 -1.75
C SER A 35 13.32 15.95 -0.26
N GLN A 36 12.50 15.29 0.56
CA GLN A 36 12.39 15.60 1.99
C GLN A 36 12.99 14.50 2.87
N VAL A 37 12.79 13.23 2.53
CA VAL A 37 13.27 12.10 3.35
C VAL A 37 14.67 11.68 2.93
N PHE A 38 14.87 11.29 1.68
CA PHE A 38 16.17 10.76 1.26
C PHE A 38 17.23 11.85 1.07
N ALA A 39 16.88 13.03 0.54
CA ALA A 39 17.86 14.10 0.38
C ALA A 39 18.43 14.61 1.72
N SER A 40 17.67 14.52 2.82
CA SER A 40 18.12 14.95 4.14
C SER A 40 18.93 13.88 4.88
N ASN A 41 18.58 12.60 4.70
CA ASN A 41 19.24 11.48 5.38
C ASN A 41 20.41 10.88 4.58
N LEU A 42 20.42 11.02 3.25
CA LEU A 42 21.41 10.44 2.34
C LEU A 42 22.09 11.52 1.47
N PRO A 43 22.77 12.52 2.06
CA PRO A 43 23.30 13.69 1.33
C PRO A 43 24.40 13.33 0.31
N ASN A 44 25.00 12.15 0.44
CA ASN A 44 26.06 11.67 -0.43
C ASN A 44 25.54 11.02 -1.73
N LEU A 45 24.24 10.72 -1.82
CA LEU A 45 23.65 10.12 -3.02
C LEU A 45 23.34 11.17 -4.09
N GLY A 46 23.48 10.78 -5.35
CA GLY A 46 23.09 11.59 -6.48
C GLY A 46 21.58 11.74 -6.59
N LYS A 47 21.13 12.75 -7.36
CA LYS A 47 19.70 12.98 -7.61
C LYS A 47 19.00 11.75 -8.20
N PRO A 48 19.54 11.04 -9.21
CA PRO A 48 18.88 9.86 -9.77
C PRO A 48 18.59 8.78 -8.73
N GLU A 49 19.53 8.54 -7.81
CA GLU A 49 19.42 7.55 -6.75
C GLU A 49 18.32 7.93 -5.75
N LEU A 50 18.28 9.19 -5.32
CA LEU A 50 17.25 9.69 -4.41
C LEU A 50 15.85 9.58 -5.00
N TRP A 51 15.70 9.89 -6.29
CA TRP A 51 14.43 9.74 -7.01
C TRP A 51 14.03 8.28 -7.20
N GLY A 52 15.01 7.39 -7.43
CA GLY A 52 14.80 5.95 -7.47
C GLY A 52 14.28 5.41 -6.14
N LEU A 53 14.91 5.78 -5.02
CA LEU A 53 14.47 5.41 -3.67
C LEU A 53 13.08 5.98 -3.36
N GLY A 54 12.81 7.24 -3.74
CA GLY A 54 11.50 7.85 -3.60
C GLY A 54 10.40 7.09 -4.33
N LEU A 55 10.67 6.66 -5.57
CA LEU A 55 9.73 5.88 -6.37
C LEU A 55 9.50 4.48 -5.77
N ILE A 56 10.58 3.80 -5.38
CA ILE A 56 10.49 2.48 -4.72
C ILE A 56 9.62 2.57 -3.45
N THR A 57 9.86 3.58 -2.62
CA THR A 57 9.11 3.80 -1.37
C THR A 57 7.65 4.12 -1.64
N ALA A 58 7.36 4.98 -2.63
CA ALA A 58 5.99 5.29 -3.02
C ALA A 58 5.24 4.05 -3.54
N VAL A 59 5.89 3.23 -4.37
CA VAL A 59 5.31 1.96 -4.85
C VAL A 59 5.10 0.97 -3.72
N ALA A 60 6.07 0.82 -2.80
CA ALA A 60 5.94 -0.03 -1.62
C ALA A 60 4.78 0.42 -0.72
N PHE A 61 4.61 1.73 -0.52
CA PHE A 61 3.48 2.30 0.21
C PHE A 61 2.13 1.92 -0.41
N PHE A 62 2.00 2.01 -1.74
CA PHE A 62 0.78 1.56 -2.42
C PHE A 62 0.57 0.04 -2.37
N LEU A 63 1.65 -0.74 -2.35
CA LEU A 63 1.54 -2.19 -2.13
C LEU A 63 0.99 -2.48 -0.72
N CYS A 64 1.40 -1.72 0.30
CA CYS A 64 0.82 -1.82 1.65
C CYS A 64 -0.66 -1.45 1.68
N ILE A 65 -1.07 -0.39 0.97
CA ILE A 65 -2.49 -0.03 0.81
C ILE A 65 -3.26 -1.16 0.11
N LEU A 66 -2.70 -1.73 -0.96
CA LEU A 66 -3.34 -2.84 -1.66
C LEU A 66 -3.53 -4.05 -0.75
N LEU A 67 -2.53 -4.38 0.07
CA LEU A 67 -2.62 -5.46 1.06
C LEU A 67 -3.65 -5.15 2.16
N HIS A 68 -3.75 -3.89 2.61
CA HIS A 68 -4.78 -3.43 3.53
C HIS A 68 -6.19 -3.67 2.97
N GLU A 69 -6.45 -3.22 1.74
CA GLU A 69 -7.73 -3.43 1.06
C GLU A 69 -8.02 -4.91 0.80
N LEU A 70 -6.99 -5.71 0.49
CA LEU A 70 -7.12 -7.16 0.39
C LEU A 70 -7.52 -7.78 1.72
N GLY A 71 -7.03 -7.27 2.86
CA GLY A 71 -7.47 -7.69 4.19
C GLY A 71 -8.97 -7.56 4.36
N HIS A 72 -9.51 -6.37 4.05
CA HIS A 72 -10.97 -6.14 4.05
C HIS A 72 -11.70 -7.10 3.10
N ALA A 73 -11.23 -7.21 1.85
CA ALA A 73 -11.89 -8.02 0.84
C ALA A 73 -11.89 -9.53 1.15
N LEU A 74 -10.86 -10.03 1.84
CA LEU A 74 -10.78 -11.44 2.25
C LEU A 74 -11.71 -11.74 3.43
N VAL A 75 -11.88 -10.82 4.37
CA VAL A 75 -12.82 -10.96 5.50
C VAL A 75 -14.28 -10.81 5.04
N ALA A 76 -14.53 -10.01 4.00
CA ALA A 76 -15.87 -9.82 3.43
C ALA A 76 -16.46 -11.11 2.82
N ARG A 77 -15.62 -11.98 2.24
CA ARG A 77 -16.04 -13.22 1.57
C ARG A 77 -16.84 -14.18 2.46
N PRO A 78 -16.34 -14.62 3.63
CA PRO A 78 -17.10 -15.49 4.52
C PRO A 78 -18.35 -14.83 5.11
N LEU A 79 -18.42 -13.50 5.11
CA LEU A 79 -19.62 -12.74 5.48
C LEU A 79 -20.67 -12.67 4.36
N GLY A 80 -20.40 -13.29 3.20
CA GLY A 80 -21.33 -13.33 2.07
C GLY A 80 -21.36 -12.05 1.24
N ILE A 81 -20.41 -11.14 1.42
CA ILE A 81 -20.37 -9.85 0.73
C ILE A 81 -19.58 -10.00 -0.59
N PRO A 82 -20.21 -9.79 -1.77
CA PRO A 82 -19.52 -9.91 -3.05
C PRO A 82 -18.48 -8.80 -3.25
N ILE A 83 -17.31 -9.17 -3.77
CA ILE A 83 -16.20 -8.24 -4.09
C ILE A 83 -16.04 -8.12 -5.60
N ASN A 84 -16.32 -6.93 -6.14
CA ASN A 84 -16.24 -6.64 -7.58
C ASN A 84 -14.83 -6.28 -8.06
N GLY A 85 -13.94 -5.89 -7.14
CA GLY A 85 -12.55 -5.53 -7.43
C GLY A 85 -11.94 -4.64 -6.36
N ILE A 86 -10.66 -4.33 -6.52
CA ILE A 86 -9.97 -3.29 -5.75
C ILE A 86 -9.40 -2.30 -6.76
N THR A 87 -9.70 -1.01 -6.59
CA THR A 87 -9.18 0.06 -7.45
C THR A 87 -8.24 0.97 -6.66
N LEU A 88 -7.02 1.13 -7.13
CA LEU A 88 -6.08 2.16 -6.64
C LEU A 88 -6.29 3.47 -7.40
N PHE A 89 -6.34 4.59 -6.70
CA PHE A 89 -6.62 5.93 -7.23
C PHE A 89 -5.95 7.01 -6.38
N LEU A 90 -6.23 8.29 -6.68
CA LEU A 90 -5.59 9.45 -6.02
C LEU A 90 -5.59 9.40 -4.48
N PHE A 91 -6.68 8.95 -3.87
CA PHE A 91 -6.86 8.97 -2.41
C PHE A 91 -6.48 7.64 -1.73
N GLY A 92 -5.91 6.67 -2.46
CA GLY A 92 -5.51 5.38 -1.90
C GLY A 92 -6.08 4.20 -2.69
N GLY A 93 -6.59 3.21 -1.97
CA GLY A 93 -7.27 2.03 -2.53
C GLY A 93 -8.71 1.97 -2.07
N VAL A 94 -9.56 1.32 -2.85
CA VAL A 94 -10.93 1.00 -2.42
C VAL A 94 -11.31 -0.39 -2.87
N ALA A 95 -11.71 -1.23 -1.92
CA ALA A 95 -12.42 -2.48 -2.19
C ALA A 95 -13.87 -2.20 -2.62
N GLU A 96 -14.21 -2.56 -3.86
CA GLU A 96 -15.54 -2.40 -4.43
C GLU A 96 -16.47 -3.54 -3.95
N MET A 97 -17.11 -3.33 -2.79
CA MET A 97 -18.03 -4.28 -2.18
C MET A 97 -19.47 -4.03 -2.65
N ALA A 98 -20.23 -5.10 -2.88
CA ALA A 98 -21.63 -5.03 -3.34
C ALA A 98 -22.65 -5.20 -2.19
N GLY A 99 -22.30 -4.77 -0.98
CA GLY A 99 -23.13 -4.90 0.21
C GLY A 99 -22.38 -4.53 1.49
N GLU A 100 -23.09 -4.58 2.61
CA GLU A 100 -22.58 -4.28 3.94
C GLU A 100 -22.84 -5.46 4.90
N PRO A 101 -22.04 -5.61 5.98
CA PRO A 101 -22.29 -6.66 6.96
C PRO A 101 -23.64 -6.49 7.67
N LEU A 102 -24.38 -7.58 7.87
CA LEU A 102 -25.71 -7.56 8.49
C LEU A 102 -25.69 -7.73 10.01
N SER A 103 -24.51 -7.80 10.62
CA SER A 103 -24.35 -8.02 12.06
C SER A 103 -23.24 -7.13 12.63
N PRO A 104 -23.36 -6.66 13.89
CA PRO A 104 -22.32 -5.86 14.54
C PRO A 104 -20.96 -6.56 14.58
N GLY A 105 -20.94 -7.89 14.73
CA GLY A 105 -19.71 -8.67 14.68
C GLY A 105 -19.06 -8.67 13.30
N GLY A 106 -19.86 -8.76 12.24
CA GLY A 106 -19.38 -8.67 10.86
C GLY A 106 -18.83 -7.28 10.53
N GLU A 107 -19.49 -6.21 10.99
CA GLU A 107 -19.01 -4.84 10.86
C GLU A 107 -17.68 -4.64 11.58
N PHE A 108 -17.56 -5.12 12.82
CA PHE A 108 -16.33 -5.04 13.59
C PHE A 108 -15.18 -5.77 12.89
N LEU A 109 -15.41 -7.03 12.48
CA LEU A 109 -14.40 -7.83 11.78
C LEU A 109 -13.96 -7.16 10.47
N MET A 110 -14.91 -6.64 9.70
CA MET A 110 -14.60 -5.88 8.48
C MET A 110 -13.77 -4.65 8.80
N ALA A 111 -14.15 -3.84 9.78
CA ALA A 111 -13.46 -2.60 10.12
C ALA A 111 -12.00 -2.83 10.57
N VAL A 112 -11.73 -3.91 11.30
CA VAL A 112 -10.37 -4.18 11.82
C VAL A 112 -9.49 -4.97 10.84
N ALA A 113 -10.04 -5.58 9.80
CA ALA A 113 -9.30 -6.46 8.89
C ALA A 113 -8.11 -5.75 8.20
N GLY A 114 -8.37 -4.64 7.51
CA GLY A 114 -7.31 -3.83 6.88
C GLY A 114 -6.30 -3.27 7.90
N PRO A 115 -6.73 -2.60 8.98
CA PRO A 115 -5.85 -2.09 10.02
C PRO A 115 -4.93 -3.17 10.64
N LEU A 116 -5.44 -4.38 10.86
CA LEU A 116 -4.64 -5.49 11.36
C LEU A 116 -3.56 -5.91 10.35
N VAL A 117 -3.90 -5.96 9.05
CA VAL A 117 -2.89 -6.20 7.99
C VAL A 117 -1.82 -5.12 7.99
N SER A 118 -2.21 -3.84 8.08
CA SER A 118 -1.24 -2.74 8.17
C SER A 118 -0.36 -2.82 9.41
N LEU A 119 -0.92 -3.18 10.56
CA LEU A 119 -0.15 -3.36 11.80
C LEU A 119 0.88 -4.49 11.65
N VAL A 120 0.46 -5.64 11.10
CA VAL A 120 1.36 -6.77 10.85
C VAL A 120 2.47 -6.38 9.89
N LEU A 121 2.16 -5.68 8.79
CA LEU A 121 3.16 -5.19 7.84
C LEU A 121 4.15 -4.24 8.51
N GLY A 122 3.66 -3.28 9.30
CA GLY A 122 4.51 -2.34 10.05
C GLY A 122 5.46 -3.07 11.00
N VAL A 123 4.96 -4.06 11.75
CA VAL A 123 5.80 -4.89 12.64
C VAL A 123 6.84 -5.68 11.84
N VAL A 124 6.46 -6.25 10.70
CA VAL A 124 7.40 -6.97 9.82
C VAL A 124 8.49 -6.05 9.30
N PHE A 125 8.16 -4.86 8.79
CA PHE A 125 9.16 -3.92 8.30
C PHE A 125 10.08 -3.40 9.40
N LEU A 126 9.55 -3.10 10.59
CA LEU A 126 10.39 -2.73 11.75
C LEU A 126 11.35 -3.86 12.14
N MET A 127 10.89 -5.11 12.15
CA MET A 127 11.77 -6.26 12.42
C MET A 127 12.83 -6.43 11.33
N LEU A 128 12.45 -6.28 10.05
CA LEU A 128 13.39 -6.36 8.94
C LEU A 128 14.43 -5.23 9.00
N GLY A 129 14.03 -4.00 9.33
CA GLY A 129 14.93 -2.87 9.54
C GLY A 129 15.90 -3.14 10.69
N ALA A 130 15.41 -3.59 11.85
CA ALA A 130 16.25 -3.91 13.00
C ALA A 130 17.23 -5.08 12.74
N VAL A 131 16.81 -6.09 11.96
CA VAL A 131 17.72 -7.17 11.53
C VAL A 131 18.72 -6.64 10.50
N GLY A 132 18.28 -5.80 9.56
CA GLY A 132 19.12 -5.18 8.56
C GLY A 132 20.23 -4.33 9.18
N GLU A 133 19.91 -3.53 10.20
CA GLU A 133 20.91 -2.79 10.98
C GLU A 133 21.95 -3.71 11.62
N LYS A 134 21.51 -4.80 12.25
CA LYS A 134 22.41 -5.78 12.89
C LYS A 134 23.32 -6.51 11.92
N VAL A 135 22.87 -6.72 10.68
CA VAL A 135 23.62 -7.42 9.62
C VAL A 135 24.27 -6.41 8.64
N HIS A 136 24.27 -5.12 8.97
CA HIS A 136 24.89 -4.04 8.20
C HIS A 136 24.38 -3.93 6.75
N TRP A 137 23.06 -4.03 6.57
CA TRP A 137 22.43 -3.63 5.31
C TRP A 137 22.70 -2.16 5.02
N GLY A 138 22.68 -1.79 3.73
CA GLY A 138 22.90 -0.41 3.32
C GLY A 138 21.86 0.52 3.94
N GLU A 139 22.32 1.68 4.41
CA GLU A 139 21.48 2.75 4.96
C GLU A 139 20.26 3.09 4.08
N PRO A 140 20.36 3.14 2.73
CA PRO A 140 19.19 3.38 1.89
C PRO A 140 18.11 2.31 2.01
N VAL A 141 18.49 1.04 2.23
CA VAL A 141 17.54 -0.07 2.38
C VAL A 141 16.82 0.04 3.71
N ILE A 142 17.55 0.37 4.77
CA ILE A 142 16.96 0.54 6.11
C ILE A 142 15.99 1.71 6.14
N LEU A 143 16.29 2.81 5.46
CA LEU A 143 15.40 3.98 5.38
C LEU A 143 14.13 3.75 4.54
N VAL A 144 14.13 2.76 3.64
CA VAL A 144 12.95 2.38 2.85
C VAL A 144 11.99 1.49 3.66
N LEU A 145 12.51 0.72 4.61
CA LEU A 145 11.76 -0.19 5.48
C LEU A 145 11.06 0.57 6.62
#